data_AF-X1UWA2-F1
#
_entry.id   AF-X1UWA2-F1
#
_cell.length_a   1.000
_cell.length_b   1.000
_cell.length_c   1.000
_cell.angle_alpha   90.00
_cell.angle_beta   90.00
_cell.angle_gamma   90.00
#
_symmetry.space_group_name_H-M   'P 1'
#
loop_
_entity.id
_entity.type
_entity.pdbx_description
1 polymer ?
#
loop_
_entity_poly.entity_id
_entity_poly.type
_entity_poly.pdbx_seq_one_letter_code
_entity_poly.pdbx_strand_id
1 'polypeptide(L)'
;MRPGAVLDSTDRGQIQELISLGELAQRAWDAGVQVIIEGLGHIPLNEIEANVLLEKKLCHGAPFYVLGPIVTDIAPGYDHITGAIGGALAALYGADFLCYVTPSEHLKLPDTSDVKLGVIASKIAAHATNIVRGKDREWDRKMADSRKRLNWKEQI
;
A
#
# COMPACT_ATOMS: atom_id res chain seq x y z
N MET A 1 2.67 6.97 -14.81
CA MET A 1 1.84 8.17 -14.74
C MET A 1 0.82 7.97 -13.64
N ARG A 2 1.31 7.74 -12.41
CA ARG A 2 0.43 7.66 -11.24
C ARG A 2 -0.17 9.04 -10.93
N PRO A 3 -1.36 9.09 -10.31
CA PRO A 3 -1.93 10.36 -9.84
C PRO A 3 -1.12 10.95 -8.69
N GLY A 4 -0.81 12.25 -8.80
CA GLY A 4 -0.12 13.04 -7.77
C GLY A 4 -1.07 13.84 -6.86
N ALA A 5 -2.36 13.80 -7.16
CA ALA A 5 -3.44 14.36 -6.34
C ALA A 5 -4.68 13.48 -6.49
N VAL A 6 -5.57 13.49 -5.48
CA VAL A 6 -6.82 12.73 -5.49
C VAL A 6 -7.70 13.09 -6.70
N LEU A 7 -7.62 14.33 -7.18
CA LEU A 7 -8.39 14.79 -8.35
C LEU A 7 -7.91 14.19 -9.68
N ASP A 8 -6.69 13.67 -9.72
CA ASP A 8 -6.13 13.01 -10.91
C ASP A 8 -6.35 11.49 -10.89
N SER A 9 -7.02 10.98 -9.84
CA SER A 9 -7.26 9.54 -9.67
C SER A 9 -8.05 8.96 -10.83
N THR A 10 -7.58 7.80 -11.32
CA THR A 10 -8.24 7.02 -12.38
C THR A 10 -8.38 7.80 -13.70
N ASP A 11 -7.46 8.74 -13.96
CA ASP A 11 -7.46 9.50 -15.20
C ASP A 11 -7.02 8.65 -16.40
N ARG A 12 -7.16 9.22 -17.60
CA ARG A 12 -6.78 8.53 -18.85
C ARG A 12 -5.30 8.18 -18.86
N GLY A 13 -4.44 9.05 -18.34
CA GLY A 13 -2.99 8.86 -18.33
C GLY A 13 -2.59 7.64 -17.53
N GLN A 14 -3.12 7.50 -16.31
CA GLN A 14 -2.91 6.37 -15.43
C GLN A 14 -3.35 5.06 -16.09
N ILE A 15 -4.58 5.02 -16.62
CA ILE A 15 -5.13 3.78 -17.20
C ILE A 15 -4.38 3.36 -18.46
N GLN A 16 -4.00 4.32 -19.32
CA GLN A 16 -3.24 4.02 -20.53
C GLN A 16 -1.87 3.40 -20.21
N GLU A 17 -1.15 3.94 -19.22
CA GLU A 17 0.11 3.35 -18.80
C GLU A 17 -0.09 1.93 -18.25
N LEU A 18 -1.13 1.71 -17.43
CA LEU A 18 -1.40 0.39 -16.84
C LEU A 18 -1.63 -0.69 -17.90
N ILE A 19 -2.33 -0.36 -18.99
CA ILE A 19 -2.50 -1.27 -20.14
C ILE A 19 -1.14 -1.60 -20.76
N SER A 20 -0.31 -0.59 -21.03
CA SER A 20 1.02 -0.78 -21.59
C SER A 20 1.93 -1.61 -20.67
N LEU A 21 1.81 -1.44 -19.35
CA LEU A 21 2.55 -2.24 -18.37
C LEU A 21 2.14 -3.72 -18.43
N GLY A 22 0.85 -4.03 -18.63
CA GLY A 22 0.38 -5.41 -18.85
C GLY A 22 1.00 -6.06 -20.09
N GLU A 23 1.03 -5.33 -21.21
CA GLU A 23 1.69 -5.80 -22.45
C GLU A 23 3.19 -6.03 -22.26
N LEU A 24 3.85 -5.14 -21.53
CA LEU A 24 5.27 -5.27 -21.20
C LEU A 24 5.54 -6.45 -20.25
N ALA A 25 4.64 -6.71 -19.29
CA ALA A 25 4.75 -7.83 -18.37
C ALA A 25 4.71 -9.16 -19.13
N GLN A 26 3.76 -9.32 -20.07
CA GLN A 26 3.67 -10.52 -20.89
C GLN A 26 4.95 -10.72 -21.73
N ARG A 27 5.44 -9.66 -22.37
CA ARG A 27 6.69 -9.70 -23.14
C ARG A 27 7.90 -10.09 -22.29
N ALA A 28 7.97 -9.63 -21.05
CA ALA A 28 9.04 -9.97 -20.12
C ALA A 28 8.95 -11.43 -19.66
N TRP A 29 7.75 -11.95 -19.40
CA TRP A 29 7.54 -13.36 -19.05
C TRP A 29 7.86 -14.31 -20.21
N ASP A 30 7.54 -13.94 -21.45
CA ASP A 30 7.92 -14.72 -22.64
C ASP A 30 9.45 -14.84 -22.78
N ALA A 31 10.20 -13.87 -22.24
CA ALA A 31 11.66 -13.87 -22.16
C ALA A 31 12.21 -14.49 -20.85
N GLY A 32 11.36 -15.02 -19.97
CA GLY A 32 11.76 -15.62 -18.69
C GLY A 32 12.20 -14.62 -17.61
N VAL A 33 11.83 -13.35 -17.73
CA VAL A 33 12.17 -12.27 -16.79
C VAL A 33 11.03 -12.09 -15.77
N GLN A 34 11.36 -12.01 -14.48
CA GLN A 34 10.36 -11.75 -13.43
C GLN A 34 9.88 -10.29 -13.46
N VAL A 35 8.59 -10.08 -13.14
CA VAL A 35 7.95 -8.76 -13.21
C VAL A 35 7.15 -8.49 -11.95
N ILE A 36 7.20 -7.24 -11.49
CA ILE A 36 6.29 -6.62 -10.54
C ILE A 36 5.75 -5.35 -11.18
N ILE A 37 4.48 -5.02 -10.94
CA ILE A 37 3.85 -3.82 -11.49
C ILE A 37 3.77 -2.77 -10.39
N GLU A 38 4.22 -1.55 -10.69
CA GLU A 38 4.04 -0.41 -9.81
C GLU A 38 2.77 0.35 -10.17
N GLY A 39 2.08 0.88 -9.15
CA GLY A 39 0.93 1.74 -9.40
C GLY A 39 0.40 2.42 -8.17
N LEU A 40 -0.76 3.06 -8.37
CA LEU A 40 -1.40 3.98 -7.43
C LEU A 40 -0.49 5.15 -7.03
N GLY A 41 -1.06 6.05 -6.25
CA GLY A 41 -0.42 7.25 -5.75
C GLY A 41 -1.43 7.92 -4.82
N HIS A 42 -2.03 8.99 -5.27
CA HIS A 42 -3.13 9.65 -4.56
C HIS A 42 -4.46 9.11 -5.10
N ILE A 43 -5.18 8.32 -4.30
CA ILE A 43 -6.41 7.63 -4.70
C ILE A 43 -7.44 7.77 -3.58
N PRO A 44 -8.64 8.34 -3.83
CA PRO A 44 -9.69 8.40 -2.83
C PRO A 44 -10.18 7.01 -2.47
N LEU A 45 -10.61 6.82 -1.22
CA LEU A 45 -10.94 5.50 -0.66
C LEU A 45 -11.87 4.64 -1.53
N ASN A 46 -12.89 5.26 -2.13
CA ASN A 46 -13.90 4.56 -2.93
C ASN A 46 -13.37 4.01 -4.26
N GLU A 47 -12.19 4.42 -4.72
CA GLU A 47 -11.61 4.00 -6.00
C GLU A 47 -10.51 2.94 -5.86
N ILE A 48 -10.05 2.65 -4.64
CA ILE A 48 -8.94 1.74 -4.39
C ILE A 48 -9.26 0.32 -4.90
N GLU A 49 -10.43 -0.22 -4.55
CA GLU A 49 -10.84 -1.57 -4.97
C GLU A 49 -10.83 -1.71 -6.49
N ALA A 50 -11.47 -0.76 -7.19
CA ALA A 50 -11.56 -0.77 -8.64
C ALA A 50 -10.17 -0.72 -9.30
N ASN A 51 -9.27 0.12 -8.79
CA ASN A 51 -7.91 0.23 -9.33
C ASN A 51 -7.08 -1.04 -9.13
N VAL A 52 -7.16 -1.67 -7.95
CA VAL A 52 -6.45 -2.93 -7.68
C VAL A 52 -6.99 -4.06 -8.57
N LEU A 53 -8.31 -4.21 -8.68
CA LEU A 53 -8.91 -5.23 -9.54
C LEU A 53 -8.59 -5.00 -11.02
N LEU A 54 -8.53 -3.74 -11.46
CA LEU A 54 -8.17 -3.38 -12.82
C LEU A 54 -6.72 -3.74 -13.13
N GLU A 55 -5.77 -3.43 -12.24
CA GLU A 55 -4.38 -3.86 -12.38
C GLU A 55 -4.29 -5.38 -12.49
N LYS A 56 -4.91 -6.12 -11.56
CA LYS A 56 -4.86 -7.59 -11.58
C LYS A 56 -5.39 -8.18 -12.87
N LYS A 57 -6.40 -7.53 -13.45
CA LYS A 57 -6.97 -7.97 -14.73
C LYS A 57 -6.08 -7.64 -15.92
N LEU A 58 -5.59 -6.40 -16.02
CA LEU A 58 -4.82 -5.91 -17.16
C LEU A 58 -3.40 -6.45 -17.18
N CYS A 59 -2.81 -6.68 -16.00
CA CYS A 59 -1.44 -7.15 -15.83
C CYS A 59 -1.38 -8.65 -15.48
N HIS A 60 -2.42 -9.41 -15.83
CA HIS A 60 -2.43 -10.88 -15.78
C HIS A 60 -2.12 -11.47 -14.39
N GLY A 61 -2.50 -10.76 -13.32
CA GLY A 61 -2.24 -11.17 -11.94
C GLY A 61 -0.78 -11.05 -11.51
N ALA A 62 0.05 -10.26 -12.21
CA ALA A 62 1.38 -9.91 -11.75
C ALA A 62 1.35 -9.35 -10.31
N PRO A 63 2.42 -9.52 -9.50
CA PRO A 63 2.47 -8.91 -8.18
C PRO A 63 2.33 -7.39 -8.28
N PHE A 64 1.54 -6.81 -7.39
CA PHE A 64 1.24 -5.37 -7.43
C PHE A 64 1.89 -4.64 -6.27
N TYR A 65 2.73 -3.67 -6.62
CA TYR A 65 3.49 -2.80 -5.74
C TYR A 65 2.89 -1.40 -5.74
N VAL A 66 2.40 -0.96 -4.58
CA VAL A 66 1.68 0.31 -4.48
C VAL A 66 2.39 1.30 -3.56
N LEU A 67 2.39 2.59 -3.91
CA LEU A 67 2.84 3.68 -3.04
C LEU A 67 1.65 4.22 -2.24
N GLY A 68 1.62 4.00 -0.92
CA GLY A 68 0.42 4.30 -0.12
C GLY A 68 -0.70 3.29 -0.45
N PRO A 69 -1.83 3.70 -1.07
CA PRO A 69 -2.13 5.04 -1.59
C PRO A 69 -2.46 6.10 -0.54
N ILE A 70 -2.12 7.35 -0.84
CA ILE A 70 -2.54 8.53 -0.06
C ILE A 70 -4.01 8.81 -0.38
N VAL A 71 -4.85 8.75 0.65
CA VAL A 71 -6.30 8.81 0.48
C VAL A 71 -6.90 10.21 0.58
N THR A 72 -6.08 11.20 0.94
CA THR A 72 -6.45 12.61 1.06
C THR A 72 -5.21 13.49 1.02
N ASP A 73 -5.28 14.62 0.32
CA ASP A 73 -4.12 15.49 0.04
C ASP A 73 -3.93 16.58 1.11
N ILE A 74 -4.81 16.67 2.09
CA ILE A 74 -4.89 17.81 3.02
C ILE A 74 -4.06 17.67 4.29
N ALA A 75 -3.26 16.60 4.43
CA ALA A 75 -2.55 16.26 5.65
C ALA A 75 -1.02 16.11 5.49
N PRO A 76 -0.32 17.06 4.83
CA PRO A 76 1.13 17.01 4.73
C PRO A 76 1.76 17.00 6.12
N GLY A 77 2.83 16.23 6.31
CA GLY A 77 3.38 15.91 7.65
C GLY A 77 2.80 14.63 8.26
N TYR A 78 1.68 14.15 7.73
CA TYR A 78 0.95 12.97 8.22
C TYR A 78 0.66 11.95 7.12
N ASP A 79 1.36 12.04 5.98
CA ASP A 79 1.09 11.17 4.82
C ASP A 79 1.42 9.70 5.05
N HIS A 80 2.28 9.38 6.02
CA HIS A 80 2.44 8.01 6.53
C HIS A 80 1.13 7.42 7.09
N ILE A 81 0.22 8.25 7.63
CA ILE A 81 -1.09 7.83 8.13
C ILE A 81 -2.08 7.70 6.98
N THR A 82 -2.18 8.72 6.12
CA THR A 82 -3.08 8.70 4.96
C THR A 82 -2.73 7.53 4.03
N GLY A 83 -1.43 7.32 3.79
CA GLY A 83 -0.86 6.22 3.03
C GLY A 83 -1.10 4.85 3.66
N ALA A 84 -1.02 4.72 5.00
CA ALA A 84 -1.28 3.45 5.68
C ALA A 84 -2.75 3.02 5.59
N ILE A 85 -3.69 3.97 5.64
CA ILE A 85 -5.13 3.69 5.46
C ILE A 85 -5.37 3.13 4.06
N GLY A 86 -4.89 3.82 3.03
CA GLY A 86 -5.04 3.37 1.65
C GLY A 86 -4.31 2.06 1.39
N GLY A 87 -3.10 1.90 1.92
CA GLY A 87 -2.29 0.69 1.76
C GLY A 87 -2.93 -0.55 2.36
N ALA A 88 -3.59 -0.43 3.52
CA ALA A 88 -4.35 -1.54 4.11
C ALA A 88 -5.51 -1.98 3.20
N LEU A 89 -6.25 -1.03 2.61
CA LEU A 89 -7.32 -1.31 1.66
C LEU A 89 -6.78 -1.91 0.36
N ALA A 90 -5.73 -1.32 -0.21
CA ALA A 90 -5.11 -1.83 -1.42
C ALA A 90 -4.63 -3.28 -1.24
N ALA A 91 -3.97 -3.56 -0.11
CA ALA A 91 -3.57 -4.91 0.26
C ALA A 91 -4.78 -5.83 0.46
N LEU A 92 -5.85 -5.37 1.13
CA LEU A 92 -7.09 -6.15 1.29
C LEU A 92 -7.65 -6.61 -0.07
N TYR A 93 -7.63 -5.74 -1.07
CA TYR A 93 -8.15 -6.02 -2.41
C TYR A 93 -7.18 -6.76 -3.34
N GLY A 94 -5.91 -6.92 -2.96
CA GLY A 94 -4.97 -7.78 -3.69
C GLY A 94 -3.62 -7.17 -4.01
N ALA A 95 -3.26 -5.99 -3.50
CA ALA A 95 -1.87 -5.53 -3.56
C ALA A 95 -0.95 -6.49 -2.76
N ASP A 96 0.26 -6.68 -3.29
CA ASP A 96 1.22 -7.67 -2.79
C ASP A 96 2.39 -7.01 -2.04
N PHE A 97 2.70 -5.76 -2.38
CA PHE A 97 3.80 -5.01 -1.78
C PHE A 97 3.38 -3.56 -1.52
N LEU A 98 3.70 -3.06 -0.31
CA LEU A 98 3.43 -1.68 0.08
C LEU A 98 4.74 -0.88 0.14
N CYS A 99 4.85 0.15 -0.69
CA CYS A 99 5.85 1.20 -0.49
C CYS A 99 5.37 2.04 0.69
N TYR A 100 6.23 2.16 1.69
CA TYR A 100 5.97 3.06 2.79
C TYR A 100 5.98 4.53 2.37
N VAL A 101 5.20 5.33 3.11
CA VAL A 101 5.17 6.78 3.00
C VAL A 101 5.67 7.34 4.33
N THR A 102 6.50 8.38 4.28
CA THR A 102 7.07 8.99 5.50
C THR A 102 6.27 10.22 5.91
N PRO A 103 6.38 10.69 7.18
CA PRO A 103 5.84 12.00 7.56
C PRO A 103 6.36 13.15 6.70
N SER A 104 7.58 13.03 6.18
CA SER A 104 8.24 14.05 5.36
C SER A 104 7.82 14.07 3.88
N GLU A 105 6.96 13.14 3.46
CA GLU A 105 6.39 13.15 2.11
C GLU A 105 5.84 14.53 1.75
N HIS A 106 6.07 14.97 0.52
CA HIS A 106 5.72 16.31 0.00
C HIS A 106 6.40 17.51 0.67
N LEU A 107 7.22 17.32 1.69
CA LEU A 107 7.81 18.40 2.47
C LEU A 107 9.34 18.49 2.33
N LYS A 108 10.04 17.37 2.47
CA LYS A 108 11.51 17.33 2.53
C LYS A 108 12.03 15.90 2.43
N LEU A 109 13.35 15.75 2.40
CA LEU A 109 13.98 14.44 2.59
C LEU A 109 13.76 13.94 4.03
N PRO A 110 13.42 12.65 4.22
CA PRO A 110 13.16 12.10 5.54
C PRO A 110 14.45 11.94 6.36
N ASP A 111 14.34 12.15 7.67
CA ASP A 111 15.37 11.74 8.62
C ASP A 111 15.17 10.29 9.10
N THR A 112 16.02 9.83 10.01
CA THR A 112 15.94 8.46 10.54
C THR A 112 14.66 8.19 11.35
N SER A 113 14.08 9.22 11.98
CA SER A 113 12.81 9.11 12.70
C SER A 113 11.65 8.99 11.72
N ASP A 114 11.64 9.79 10.66
CA ASP A 114 10.64 9.73 9.59
C ASP A 114 10.61 8.36 8.92
N VAL A 115 11.79 7.80 8.62
CA VAL A 115 11.93 6.45 8.06
C VAL A 115 11.33 5.41 9.01
N LYS A 116 11.66 5.48 10.31
CA LYS A 116 11.12 4.55 11.31
C LYS A 116 9.59 4.62 11.38
N LEU A 117 9.02 5.83 11.40
CA LEU A 117 7.57 6.04 11.48
C LEU A 117 6.86 5.49 10.24
N GLY A 118 7.38 5.74 9.04
CA GLY A 118 6.83 5.18 7.81
C GLY A 118 6.85 3.65 7.81
N VAL A 119 7.98 3.04 8.20
CA VAL A 119 8.11 1.57 8.23
C VAL A 119 7.12 0.96 9.22
N ILE A 120 6.98 1.55 10.42
CA ILE A 120 6.01 1.08 11.42
C ILE A 120 4.58 1.19 10.88
N ALA A 121 4.22 2.33 10.28
CA ALA A 121 2.88 2.55 9.73
C ALA A 121 2.52 1.51 8.65
N SER A 122 3.41 1.25 7.69
CA SER A 122 3.19 0.25 6.65
C SER A 122 3.19 -1.19 7.17
N LYS A 123 4.03 -1.51 8.17
CA LYS A 123 3.97 -2.83 8.83
C LYS A 123 2.64 -3.07 9.54
N ILE A 124 2.08 -2.04 10.17
CA ILE A 124 0.75 -2.11 10.80
C ILE A 124 -0.32 -2.34 9.73
N ALA A 125 -0.28 -1.59 8.62
CA ALA A 125 -1.22 -1.77 7.50
C ALA A 125 -1.15 -3.19 6.89
N ALA A 126 0.06 -3.71 6.69
CA ALA A 126 0.29 -5.07 6.21
C ALA A 126 -0.24 -6.12 7.20
N HIS A 127 0.06 -5.97 8.50
CA HIS A 127 -0.43 -6.88 9.56
C HIS A 127 -1.95 -6.88 9.65
N ALA A 128 -2.59 -5.70 9.60
CA ALA A 128 -4.05 -5.57 9.60
C ALA A 128 -4.69 -6.37 8.45
N THR A 129 -4.05 -6.38 7.28
CA THR A 129 -4.51 -7.17 6.13
C THR A 129 -4.22 -8.66 6.31
N ASN A 130 -3.06 -9.02 6.88
CA ASN A 130 -2.69 -10.41 7.15
C ASN A 130 -3.70 -11.10 8.08
N ILE A 131 -4.21 -10.40 9.10
CA ILE A 131 -5.28 -10.89 9.98
C ILE A 131 -6.50 -11.35 9.17
N VAL A 132 -6.95 -10.52 8.21
CA VAL A 132 -8.10 -10.84 7.35
C VAL A 132 -7.79 -12.05 6.45
N ARG A 133 -6.55 -12.16 5.99
CA ARG A 133 -6.04 -13.31 5.21
C ARG A 133 -5.76 -14.56 6.06
N GLY A 134 -6.13 -14.56 7.34
CA GLY A 134 -5.95 -15.70 8.25
C GLY A 134 -4.50 -15.92 8.71
N LYS A 135 -3.62 -14.94 8.51
CA LYS A 135 -2.21 -14.97 8.92
C LYS A 135 -2.01 -14.12 10.19
N ASP A 136 -0.94 -14.38 10.92
CA ASP A 136 -0.42 -13.56 12.03
C ASP A 136 -1.35 -13.23 13.21
N ARG A 137 -2.59 -13.77 13.25
CA ARG A 137 -3.59 -13.56 14.32
C ARG A 137 -3.11 -13.91 15.73
N GLU A 138 -2.10 -14.77 15.83
CA GLU A 138 -1.50 -15.16 17.10
C GLU A 138 -0.80 -13.98 17.80
N TRP A 139 -0.30 -12.99 17.05
CA TRP A 139 0.32 -11.80 17.63
C TRP A 139 -0.72 -10.97 18.39
N ASP A 140 -1.89 -10.73 17.79
CA ASP A 140 -3.01 -10.03 18.43
C ASP A 140 -3.56 -10.81 19.63
N ARG A 141 -3.62 -12.15 19.53
CA ARG A 141 -4.04 -13.01 20.66
C ARG A 141 -3.10 -12.84 21.85
N LYS A 142 -1.79 -12.93 21.64
CA LYS A 142 -0.78 -12.73 22.69
C LYS A 142 -0.90 -11.34 23.33
N MET A 143 -1.04 -10.30 22.51
CA MET A 143 -1.25 -8.92 22.97
C MET A 143 -2.53 -8.80 23.82
N ALA A 144 -3.64 -9.42 23.41
CA ALA A 144 -4.89 -9.44 24.18
C ALA A 144 -4.74 -10.16 25.53
N ASP A 145 -4.04 -11.29 25.56
CA ASP A 145 -3.75 -12.03 26.78
C ASP A 145 -2.87 -11.22 27.75
N SER A 146 -1.83 -10.54 27.23
CA SER A 146 -0.96 -9.67 28.04
C SER A 146 -1.72 -8.46 28.59
N ARG A 147 -2.61 -7.85 27.80
CA ARG A 147 -3.54 -6.78 28.26
C ARG A 147 -4.44 -7.27 29.39
N LYS A 148 -5.04 -8.45 29.24
CA LYS A 148 -5.92 -9.06 30.25
C LYS A 148 -5.18 -9.28 31.58
N ARG A 149 -3.90 -9.65 31.53
CA ARG A 149 -3.05 -9.86 32.72
C ARG A 149 -2.41 -8.56 33.25
N LEU A 150 -2.66 -7.41 32.62
CA LEU A 150 -1.98 -6.14 32.93
C LEU A 150 -0.44 -6.25 32.88
N ASN A 151 0.10 -7.12 32.04
CA ASN A 151 1.54 -7.30 31.90
C ASN A 151 2.10 -6.24 30.93
N TRP A 152 2.56 -5.11 31.45
CA TRP A 152 3.06 -4.00 30.65
C TRP A 152 4.33 -4.33 29.86
N LYS A 153 5.19 -5.19 30.39
CA LYS A 153 6.46 -5.58 29.74
C LYS A 153 6.23 -6.39 28.46
N GLU A 154 5.15 -7.17 28.40
CA GLU A 154 4.79 -7.92 27.18
C GLU A 154 3.99 -7.07 26.18
N GLN A 155 3.48 -5.90 26.59
CA GLN A 155 2.68 -5.02 25.74
C GLN A 155 3.52 -3.99 24.96
N ILE A 156 4.74 -3.69 25.42
CA ILE A 156 5.65 -2.66 24.87
C ILE A 156 6.83 -3.36 24.19
#